data_AF-A0A2I1E5F4-F1
#
_entry.id   AF-A0A2I1E5F4-F1
#
_cell.length_a   1.000
_cell.length_b   1.000
_cell.length_c   1.000
_cell.angle_alpha   90.00
_cell.angle_beta   90.00
_cell.angle_gamma   90.00
#
_symmetry.space_group_name_H-M   'P 1'
#
loop_
_entity.id
_entity.type
_entity.pdbx_description
1 polymer ?
#
loop_
_entity_poly.entity_id
_entity_poly.type
_entity_poly.pdbx_seq_one_letter_code
_entity_poly.pdbx_strand_id
1 'polypeptide(L)'
;MFPKKEVNSVNLIRACEYVTTPPEPLALRLTSNLMIGITRVYHQQYHFYYTDVNGVWHSLQRALIEMRRESIDMIIPQARYEAITLNDDPFFEIELNIPIHDIIMPPRIDVNFEQFSSFSDAGTYNIAIK
;
A
#
# COMPACT_ATOMS: atom_id res chain seq x y z
N MET A 1 8.95 -7.94 -16.50
CA MET A 1 7.93 -7.27 -15.66
C MET A 1 6.60 -7.39 -16.39
N PHE A 2 5.62 -8.12 -15.85
CA PHE A 2 4.30 -8.26 -16.48
C PHE A 2 3.51 -6.94 -16.34
N PRO A 3 2.63 -6.60 -17.30
CA PRO A 3 1.79 -5.42 -17.21
C PRO A 3 0.73 -5.58 -16.11
N LYS A 4 0.40 -4.48 -15.42
CA LYS A 4 -0.57 -4.45 -14.29
C LYS A 4 -1.90 -5.13 -14.62
N LYS A 5 -2.39 -5.00 -15.87
CA LYS A 5 -3.64 -5.61 -16.33
C LYS A 5 -3.60 -7.14 -16.34
N GLU A 6 -2.47 -7.73 -16.75
CA GLU A 6 -2.28 -9.18 -16.76
C GLU A 6 -2.08 -9.72 -15.34
N VAL A 7 -1.33 -9.00 -14.52
CA VAL A 7 -1.13 -9.40 -13.12
C VAL A 7 -2.46 -9.40 -12.36
N ASN A 8 -3.29 -8.36 -12.53
CA ASN A 8 -4.58 -8.24 -11.84
C ASN A 8 -5.68 -9.15 -12.38
N SER A 9 -5.53 -9.70 -13.60
CA SER A 9 -6.52 -10.64 -14.15
C SER A 9 -6.35 -12.08 -13.63
N VAL A 10 -5.23 -12.39 -12.98
CA VAL A 10 -4.96 -13.70 -12.40
C VAL A 10 -5.85 -13.94 -11.18
N ASN A 11 -6.61 -15.04 -11.21
CA ASN A 11 -7.39 -15.50 -10.06
C ASN A 11 -6.54 -16.39 -9.16
N LEU A 12 -6.00 -15.79 -8.09
CA LEU A 12 -5.16 -16.50 -7.13
C LEU A 12 -5.93 -17.54 -6.31
N ILE A 13 -7.21 -17.31 -6.04
CA ILE A 13 -8.04 -18.26 -5.27
C ILE A 13 -8.15 -19.59 -6.01
N ARG A 14 -8.49 -19.55 -7.31
CA ARG A 14 -8.53 -20.75 -8.15
C ARG A 14 -7.17 -21.42 -8.28
N ALA A 15 -6.10 -20.63 -8.37
CA ALA A 15 -4.75 -21.18 -8.44
C ALA A 15 -4.38 -21.90 -7.14
N CYS A 16 -4.71 -21.34 -5.97
CA CYS A 16 -4.53 -21.99 -4.68
C CYS A 16 -5.37 -23.26 -4.55
N GLU A 17 -6.66 -23.21 -4.92
CA GLU A 17 -7.55 -24.39 -4.93
C GLU A 17 -6.98 -25.53 -5.77
N TYR A 18 -6.48 -25.22 -6.98
CA TYR A 18 -5.84 -26.19 -7.84
C TYR A 18 -4.59 -26.84 -7.21
N VAL A 19 -3.77 -26.04 -6.51
CA VAL A 19 -2.56 -26.54 -5.83
C VAL A 19 -2.91 -27.39 -4.61
N THR A 20 -3.95 -27.03 -3.86
CA THR A 20 -4.37 -27.74 -2.65
C THR A 20 -5.07 -29.06 -2.96
N THR A 21 -5.92 -29.08 -3.99
CA THR A 21 -6.69 -30.27 -4.41
C THR A 21 -6.53 -30.51 -5.90
N PRO A 22 -5.36 -30.99 -6.36
CA PRO A 22 -5.14 -31.23 -7.77
C PRO A 22 -5.92 -32.47 -8.24
N PRO A 23 -6.44 -32.48 -9.49
CA PRO A 23 -7.17 -33.62 -10.05
C PRO A 23 -6.30 -34.86 -10.28
N GLU A 24 -4.98 -34.67 -10.39
CA GLU A 24 -3.97 -35.71 -10.52
C GLU A 24 -2.83 -35.45 -9.53
N PRO A 25 -2.13 -36.50 -9.03
CA PRO A 25 -1.07 -36.34 -8.04
C PRO A 25 0.11 -35.54 -8.60
N LEU A 26 0.23 -34.28 -8.16
CA LEU A 26 1.36 -33.43 -8.47
C LEU A 26 2.56 -33.77 -7.60
N ALA A 27 3.75 -33.77 -8.19
CA ALA A 27 4.98 -33.93 -7.43
C ALA A 27 5.15 -32.78 -6.43
N LEU A 28 5.57 -33.07 -5.20
CA LEU A 28 5.77 -32.08 -4.14
C LEU A 28 6.70 -30.93 -4.57
N ARG A 29 7.73 -31.24 -5.36
CA ARG A 29 8.65 -30.23 -5.92
C ARG A 29 7.96 -29.27 -6.89
N LEU A 30 6.98 -29.76 -7.65
CA LEU A 30 6.20 -28.93 -8.57
C LEU A 30 5.22 -28.06 -7.79
N THR A 31 4.55 -28.61 -6.78
CA THR A 31 3.61 -27.84 -5.95
C THR A 31 4.31 -26.74 -5.16
N SER A 32 5.50 -26.99 -4.60
CA SER A 32 6.29 -25.95 -3.91
C SER A 32 6.71 -24.83 -4.87
N ASN A 33 7.18 -25.19 -6.08
CA ASN A 33 7.55 -24.20 -7.10
C ASN A 33 6.36 -23.37 -7.58
N LEU A 34 5.19 -24.00 -7.75
CA LEU A 34 3.97 -23.30 -8.16
C LEU A 34 3.49 -22.35 -7.05
N MET A 35 3.55 -22.77 -5.78
CA MET A 35 3.18 -21.93 -4.64
C MET A 35 4.09 -20.70 -4.50
N ILE A 36 5.40 -20.84 -4.76
CA ILE A 36 6.32 -19.70 -4.83
C ILE A 36 5.91 -18.72 -5.94
N GLY A 37 5.52 -19.24 -7.11
CA GLY A 37 5.02 -18.41 -8.22
C GLY A 37 3.75 -17.64 -7.85
N ILE A 38 2.78 -18.32 -7.22
CA ILE A 38 1.52 -17.71 -6.75
C ILE A 38 1.81 -16.58 -5.74
N THR A 39 2.70 -16.81 -4.77
CA THR A 39 3.11 -15.79 -3.81
C THR A 39 3.73 -14.57 -4.47
N ARG A 40 4.56 -14.76 -5.51
CA ARG A 40 5.15 -13.64 -6.27
C ARG A 40 4.10 -12.82 -7.02
N VAL A 41 3.11 -13.47 -7.63
CA VAL A 41 1.99 -12.77 -8.30
C VAL A 41 1.14 -12.02 -7.28
N TYR A 42 0.85 -12.63 -6.12
CA TYR A 42 0.15 -11.97 -5.02
C TYR A 42 0.87 -10.71 -4.56
N HIS A 43 2.18 -10.80 -4.31
CA HIS A 43 2.99 -9.64 -3.93
C HIS A 43 2.87 -8.49 -4.94
N GLN A 44 2.86 -8.81 -6.23
CA GLN A 44 2.75 -7.79 -7.26
C GLN A 44 1.34 -7.19 -7.37
N GLN A 45 0.28 -8.00 -7.27
CA GLN A 45 -1.11 -7.50 -7.17
C GLN A 45 -1.26 -6.59 -5.94
N TYR A 46 -0.70 -7.01 -4.82
CA TYR A 46 -0.73 -6.28 -3.56
C TYR A 46 -0.01 -4.93 -3.68
N HIS A 47 1.19 -4.90 -4.27
CA HIS A 47 1.92 -3.66 -4.50
C HIS A 47 1.10 -2.68 -5.34
N PHE A 48 0.41 -3.15 -6.39
CA PHE A 48 -0.47 -2.30 -7.18
C PHE A 48 -1.67 -1.78 -6.39
N TYR A 49 -2.30 -2.64 -5.58
CA TYR A 49 -3.40 -2.24 -4.70
C TYR A 49 -2.94 -1.18 -3.69
N TYR A 50 -1.81 -1.40 -3.02
CA TYR A 50 -1.21 -0.44 -2.09
C TYR A 50 -0.91 0.90 -2.75
N THR A 51 -0.36 0.89 -3.97
CA THR A 51 -0.09 2.10 -4.75
C THR A 51 -1.39 2.85 -5.07
N ASP A 52 -2.44 2.13 -5.47
CA ASP A 52 -3.74 2.74 -5.82
C ASP A 52 -4.41 3.36 -4.58
N VAL A 53 -4.41 2.65 -3.46
CA VAL A 53 -4.97 3.15 -2.19
C VAL A 53 -4.21 4.38 -1.71
N ASN A 54 -2.88 4.37 -1.74
CA ASN A 54 -2.08 5.56 -1.40
C ASN A 54 -2.30 6.72 -2.38
N GLY A 55 -2.49 6.43 -3.66
CA GLY A 55 -2.83 7.45 -4.67
C GLY A 55 -4.15 8.16 -4.36
N VAL A 56 -5.18 7.39 -4.01
CA VAL A 56 -6.48 7.93 -3.58
C VAL A 56 -6.35 8.70 -2.27
N TRP A 57 -5.59 8.15 -1.32
CA TRP A 57 -5.30 8.78 -0.03
C TRP A 57 -4.70 10.18 -0.19
N HIS A 58 -3.61 10.29 -0.94
CA HIS A 58 -2.95 11.57 -1.19
C HIS A 58 -3.82 12.54 -1.98
N SER A 59 -4.62 12.04 -2.93
CA SER A 59 -5.58 12.86 -3.67
C SER A 59 -6.65 13.44 -2.75
N LEU A 60 -7.19 12.63 -1.85
CA LEU A 60 -8.18 13.06 -0.85
C LEU A 60 -7.57 14.08 0.12
N GLN A 61 -6.37 13.81 0.62
CA GLN A 61 -5.65 14.72 1.51
C GLN A 61 -5.45 16.10 0.86
N ARG A 62 -5.06 16.14 -0.43
CA ARG A 62 -4.93 17.40 -1.19
C ARG A 62 -6.27 18.13 -1.33
N ALA A 63 -7.32 17.42 -1.73
CA ALA A 63 -8.66 18.01 -1.88
C ALA A 63 -9.18 18.59 -0.56
N LEU A 64 -8.95 17.92 0.58
CA LEU A 64 -9.33 18.44 1.90
C LEU A 64 -8.54 19.69 2.29
N ILE A 65 -7.23 19.72 2.02
CA ILE A 65 -6.39 20.91 2.26
C ILE A 65 -6.85 22.08 1.37
N GLU A 66 -7.20 21.82 0.12
CA GLU A 66 -7.72 22.81 -0.82
C GLU A 66 -9.10 23.32 -0.41
N MET A 67 -10.03 22.46 0.02
CA MET A 67 -11.34 22.90 0.53
C MET A 67 -11.24 23.80 1.75
N ARG A 68 -10.23 23.59 2.61
CA ARG A 68 -9.95 24.48 3.74
C ARG A 68 -9.39 25.83 3.28
N ARG A 69 -8.68 25.87 2.15
CA ARG A 69 -8.31 27.13 1.51
C ARG A 69 -9.57 27.65 0.82
N GLU A 70 -10.50 28.23 1.58
CA GLU A 70 -11.46 29.17 0.99
C GLU A 70 -10.66 30.12 0.09
N SER A 71 -11.16 30.41 -1.11
CA SER A 71 -10.52 31.34 -2.04
C SER A 71 -10.61 32.75 -1.45
N ILE A 72 -9.70 33.04 -0.52
CA ILE A 72 -9.52 34.36 0.06
C ILE A 72 -8.81 35.16 -1.02
N ASP A 73 -9.59 35.88 -1.82
CA ASP A 73 -9.06 36.86 -2.77
C ASP A 73 -8.58 38.08 -1.98
N MET A 74 -7.36 37.98 -1.46
CA MET A 74 -6.70 39.05 -0.73
C MET A 74 -5.91 39.91 -1.71
N ILE A 75 -6.32 41.17 -1.86
CA ILE A 75 -5.59 42.19 -2.64
C ILE A 75 -4.13 42.33 -2.17
N ILE A 76 -3.86 42.08 -0.89
CA ILE A 76 -2.51 41.97 -0.33
C ILE A 76 -2.49 40.67 0.51
N PRO A 77 -1.67 39.67 0.19
CA PRO A 77 -1.65 38.36 0.86
C PRO A 77 -0.97 38.36 2.25
N GLN A 78 -0.73 39.54 2.82
CA GLN A 78 -0.12 39.71 4.13
C GLN A 78 -0.98 40.62 4.99
N ALA A 79 -1.34 40.14 6.18
CA ALA A 79 -1.92 41.00 7.21
C ALA A 79 -0.84 41.93 7.76
N ARG A 80 -1.19 43.19 7.94
CA ARG A 80 -0.36 44.12 8.71
C ARG A 80 -0.31 43.66 10.15
N TYR A 81 0.84 43.76 10.80
CA TYR A 81 1.04 43.29 12.18
C TYR A 81 0.01 43.91 13.14
N GLU A 82 -0.28 45.20 12.98
CA GLU A 82 -1.29 45.90 13.78
C GLU A 82 -2.74 45.43 13.57
N ALA A 83 -3.01 44.68 12.50
CA ALA A 83 -4.33 44.13 12.20
C ALA A 83 -4.50 42.68 12.71
N ILE A 84 -3.45 42.07 13.27
CA ILE A 84 -3.52 40.74 13.88
C ILE A 84 -4.10 40.90 15.29
N THR A 85 -5.35 40.50 15.48
CA THR A 85 -6.06 40.60 16.76
C THR A 85 -6.00 39.32 17.60
N LEU A 86 -5.34 38.29 17.08
CA LEU A 86 -5.16 37.03 17.80
C LEU A 86 -4.19 37.25 18.97
N ASN A 87 -4.61 36.85 20.17
CA ASN A 87 -3.78 36.92 21.37
C ASN A 87 -2.76 35.77 21.33
N ASP A 88 -1.53 36.02 21.78
CA ASP A 88 -0.47 35.02 21.88
C ASP A 88 -0.79 34.05 23.03
N ASP A 89 -1.70 33.11 22.78
CA ASP A 89 -2.02 32.05 23.72
C ASP A 89 -1.03 30.88 23.56
N PRO A 90 -0.17 30.60 24.56
CA PRO A 90 0.79 29.50 24.51
C PRO A 90 0.15 28.12 24.45
N PHE A 91 -1.17 28.01 24.68
CA PHE A 91 -1.95 26.79 24.53
C PHE A 91 -2.87 26.82 23.32
N PHE A 92 -2.70 27.77 22.39
CA PHE A 92 -3.50 27.84 21.18
C PHE A 92 -3.33 26.58 20.33
N GLU A 93 -4.32 25.70 20.37
CA GLU A 93 -4.44 24.58 19.46
C GLU A 93 -5.36 24.97 18.31
N ILE A 94 -4.86 24.88 17.08
CA ILE A 94 -5.69 24.99 15.88
C ILE A 94 -6.58 23.74 15.86
N GLU A 95 -7.79 23.85 16.42
CA GLU A 95 -8.79 22.78 16.40
C GLU A 95 -9.26 22.54 14.96
N LEU A 96 -8.56 21.64 14.28
CA LEU A 96 -9.02 21.02 13.06
C LEU A 96 -9.92 19.87 13.45
N ASN A 97 -11.23 20.14 13.52
CA ASN A 97 -12.24 19.14 13.90
C ASN A 97 -12.58 18.14 12.77
N ILE A 98 -11.65 17.91 11.85
CA ILE A 98 -11.61 16.71 11.01
C ILE A 98 -10.64 15.78 11.74
N PRO A 99 -10.93 14.50 11.98
CA PRO A 99 -9.97 13.58 12.58
C PRO A 99 -8.77 13.38 11.64
N ILE A 100 -7.83 14.35 11.60
CA ILE A 100 -6.64 14.33 10.76
C ILE A 100 -5.68 13.23 11.25
N HIS A 101 -5.84 12.76 12.49
CA HIS A 101 -5.07 11.65 13.01
C HIS A 101 -5.18 10.39 12.12
N ASP A 102 -6.38 10.13 11.60
CA ASP A 102 -6.59 9.01 10.68
C ASP A 102 -6.01 9.31 9.29
N ILE A 103 -5.95 10.59 8.88
CA ILE A 103 -5.47 11.06 7.56
C ILE A 103 -3.93 11.17 7.46
N ILE A 104 -3.25 11.41 8.58
CA ILE A 104 -1.79 11.58 8.62
C ILE A 104 -1.06 10.23 8.61
N MET A 105 -1.68 9.17 9.15
CA MET A 105 -1.06 7.85 9.12
C MET A 105 -1.29 7.21 7.74
N PRO A 106 -0.23 6.80 7.01
CA PRO A 106 -0.43 6.00 5.81
C PRO A 106 -1.23 4.75 6.19
N PRO A 107 -2.15 4.30 5.32
CA PRO A 107 -2.94 3.12 5.60
C PRO A 107 -2.00 1.94 5.90
N ARG A 108 -2.13 1.36 7.09
CA ARG A 108 -1.33 0.20 7.54
C ARG A 108 -1.78 -1.05 6.78
N ILE A 109 -1.35 -1.10 5.53
CA ILE A 109 -1.51 -2.22 4.62
C ILE A 109 -0.08 -2.63 4.30
N ASP A 110 0.64 -3.14 5.30
CA ASP A 110 1.96 -3.75 5.11
C ASP A 110 1.83 -5.27 5.29
N VAL A 111 1.83 -6.01 4.19
CA VAL A 111 2.11 -7.44 4.22
C VAL A 111 3.61 -7.58 3.99
N ASN A 112 4.35 -7.90 5.05
CA ASN A 112 5.80 -7.93 5.02
C ASN A 112 6.31 -9.19 4.30
N PHE A 113 6.55 -9.08 2.98
CA PHE A 113 7.02 -10.19 2.13
C PHE A 113 8.54 -10.30 2.04
N GLU A 114 9.29 -9.34 2.56
CA GLU A 114 10.77 -9.34 2.60
C GLU A 114 11.34 -10.64 3.20
N GLN A 115 10.58 -11.29 4.09
CA GLN A 115 10.94 -12.54 4.73
C GLN A 115 11.00 -13.75 3.77
N PHE A 116 10.28 -13.71 2.64
CA PHE A 116 10.25 -14.80 1.64
C PHE A 116 11.40 -14.76 0.62
N SER A 117 12.10 -13.61 0.50
CA SER A 117 13.27 -13.48 -0.37
C SER A 117 14.41 -14.42 0.07
N SER A 118 14.52 -14.68 1.38
CA SER A 118 15.52 -15.55 1.98
C SER A 118 15.41 -17.03 1.57
N PHE A 119 14.25 -17.47 1.06
CA PHE A 119 14.05 -18.85 0.59
C PHE A 119 14.62 -19.12 -0.81
N SER A 120 14.97 -18.07 -1.57
CA SER A 120 15.48 -18.23 -2.94
C SER A 120 16.98 -18.50 -3.03
N ASP A 121 17.75 -18.28 -1.97
CA ASP A 121 19.22 -18.37 -2.01
C ASP A 121 19.79 -19.66 -1.39
N ALA A 122 18.93 -20.54 -0.89
CA ALA A 122 19.32 -21.83 -0.31
C ALA A 122 19.29 -22.97 -1.36
N GLY A 123 19.61 -22.65 -2.61
CA GLY A 123 19.53 -23.54 -3.78
C GLY A 123 20.73 -24.47 -4.00
N THR A 124 21.63 -24.64 -3.03
CA THR A 124 22.71 -25.63 -3.08
C THR A 124 22.61 -26.59 -1.90
N TYR A 125 21.51 -27.33 -1.78
CA TYR A 125 21.53 -28.59 -1.05
C TYR A 125 21.51 -29.71 -2.08
N ASN A 126 22.68 -30.32 -2.24
CA ASN A 126 22.83 -31.58 -2.93
C ASN A 126 21.85 -32.59 -2.32
N ILE A 127 20.74 -32.84 -3.01
CA ILE A 127 19.91 -34.01 -2.73
C ILE A 127 20.68 -35.19 -3.31
N ALA A 128 21.58 -35.73 -2.49
CA ALA A 128 22.17 -37.04 -2.71
C ALA A 128 21.03 -38.07 -2.61
N ILE A 129 20.51 -38.48 -3.77
CA ILE A 129 19.72 -39.70 -3.86
C ILE A 129 20.74 -40.84 -3.86
N LYS A 130 20.78 -41.57 -2.74
CA LYS A 130 21.47 -42.85 -2.63
C LYS A 130 20.54 -43.96 -3.08
#